data_AF-A0A960TEX2-F1
#
_entry.id   AF-A0A960TEX2-F1
#
_cell.length_a   1.000
_cell.length_b   1.000
_cell.length_c   1.000
_cell.angle_alpha   90.00
_cell.angle_beta   90.00
_cell.angle_gamma   90.00
#
_symmetry.space_group_name_H-M   'P 1'
#
loop_
_entity.id
_entity.type
_entity.pdbx_description
1 polymer ?
#
loop_
_entity_poly.entity_id
_entity_poly.type
_entity_poly.pdbx_seq_one_letter_code
_entity_poly.pdbx_strand_id
1 'polypeptide(L)'
;MPLFHENQSIQLILRGVECEARILYETRQRIVVSLETDLLPANGEAVEGRLKQGNYNCSFQTKIQNVELGLRNLRLILDLAYPATFKRSLDPSLRTG
;
A
#
# COMPACT_ATOMS: atom_id res chain seq x y z
N MET A 1 -7.20 14.73 -5.19
CA MET A 1 -7.91 13.58 -5.79
C MET A 1 -7.38 12.34 -5.12
N PRO A 2 -8.22 11.42 -4.60
CA PRO A 2 -7.73 10.22 -3.93
C PRO A 2 -6.84 9.40 -4.87
N LEU A 3 -5.74 8.89 -4.34
CA LEU A 3 -4.82 8.01 -5.06
C LEU A 3 -5.34 6.58 -5.13
N PHE A 4 -6.23 6.19 -4.22
CA PHE A 4 -6.73 4.84 -4.06
C PHE A 4 -8.26 4.78 -4.01
N HIS A 5 -8.79 3.59 -4.22
CA HIS A 5 -10.20 3.28 -3.99
C HIS A 5 -10.35 2.38 -2.76
N GLU A 6 -11.46 2.50 -2.05
CA GLU A 6 -11.78 1.62 -0.92
C GLU A 6 -11.81 0.15 -1.38
N ASN A 7 -11.28 -0.75 -0.54
CA ASN A 7 -11.11 -2.19 -0.82
C ASN A 7 -10.19 -2.53 -1.99
N GLN A 8 -9.45 -1.57 -2.55
CA GLN A 8 -8.44 -1.86 -3.58
C GLN A 8 -7.31 -2.73 -3.01
N SER A 9 -6.98 -3.83 -3.69
CA SER A 9 -5.77 -4.61 -3.39
C SER A 9 -4.53 -3.87 -3.89
N ILE A 10 -3.51 -3.83 -3.04
CA ILE A 10 -2.17 -3.32 -3.35
C ILE A 10 -1.13 -4.33 -2.85
N GLN A 11 0.06 -4.28 -3.41
CA GLN A 11 1.22 -4.99 -2.86
C GLN A 11 2.03 -4.03 -2.00
N LEU A 12 2.40 -4.46 -0.80
CA LEU A 12 3.38 -3.78 0.04
C LEU A 12 4.65 -4.60 0.12
N ILE A 13 5.79 -3.93 0.08
CA ILE A 13 7.11 -4.56 0.17
C ILE A 13 7.73 -4.13 1.49
N LEU A 14 7.82 -5.08 2.42
CA LEU A 14 8.34 -4.91 3.77
C LEU A 14 9.63 -5.72 3.90
N ARG A 15 10.77 -5.06 4.11
CA ARG A 15 12.10 -5.71 4.20
C ARG A 15 12.41 -6.65 3.01
N GLY A 16 11.92 -6.30 1.82
CA GLY A 16 12.09 -7.10 0.60
C GLY A 16 11.07 -8.23 0.43
N VAL A 17 10.15 -8.43 1.37
CA VAL A 17 9.07 -9.42 1.28
C VAL A 17 7.82 -8.75 0.73
N GLU A 18 7.23 -9.34 -0.30
CA GLU A 18 5.95 -8.89 -0.86
C GLU A 18 4.79 -9.40 0.00
N CYS A 19 3.87 -8.51 0.35
CA CYS A 19 2.69 -8.81 1.15
C CYS A 19 1.46 -8.20 0.48
N GLU A 20 0.36 -8.94 0.43
CA GLU A 20 -0.90 -8.39 -0.07
C GLU A 20 -1.57 -7.54 1.02
N ALA A 21 -1.95 -6.32 0.65
CA ALA A 21 -2.72 -5.43 1.50
C ALA A 21 -3.98 -4.95 0.79
N ARG A 22 -5.00 -4.60 1.58
CA ARG A 22 -6.23 -3.98 1.08
C ARG A 22 -6.41 -2.61 1.69
N ILE A 23 -6.68 -1.62 0.85
CA ILE A 23 -7.03 -0.26 1.26
C ILE A 23 -8.34 -0.31 2.05
N LEU A 24 -8.31 0.16 3.30
CA LEU A 24 -9.50 0.36 4.10
C LEU A 24 -10.06 1.77 3.87
N TYR A 25 -9.21 2.79 3.91
CA TYR A 25 -9.58 4.15 3.55
C TYR A 25 -8.35 5.02 3.30
N GLU A 26 -8.58 6.12 2.59
CA GLU A 26 -7.59 7.16 2.31
C GLU A 26 -8.07 8.50 2.88
N THR A 27 -7.15 9.24 3.47
CA THR A 27 -7.37 10.65 3.85
C THR A 27 -6.29 11.52 3.21
N ARG A 28 -6.34 12.83 3.45
CA ARG A 28 -5.29 13.75 2.97
C ARG A 28 -3.93 13.57 3.65
N GLN A 29 -3.87 12.84 4.77
CA GLN A 29 -2.66 12.73 5.60
C GLN A 29 -2.13 11.31 5.77
N ARG A 30 -2.97 10.31 5.47
CA ARG A 30 -2.64 8.90 5.67
C ARG A 30 -3.45 7.98 4.78
N ILE A 31 -2.95 6.77 4.63
CA ILE A 31 -3.60 5.63 3.98
C ILE A 31 -3.67 4.52 5.02
N VAL A 32 -4.86 3.97 5.25
CA VAL A 32 -5.02 2.87 6.18
C VAL A 32 -5.31 1.60 5.41
N VAL A 33 -4.56 0.54 5.73
CA VAL A 33 -4.63 -0.73 5.04
C VAL A 33 -4.76 -1.89 6.02
N SER A 34 -5.39 -2.97 5.56
CA SER A 34 -5.27 -4.27 6.19
C SER A 34 -4.19 -5.07 5.48
N LEU A 35 -3.32 -5.74 6.24
CA LEU A 35 -2.19 -6.50 5.74
C LEU A 35 -2.32 -7.96 6.19
N GLU A 36 -2.09 -8.87 5.26
CA GLU A 36 -1.97 -10.30 5.53
C GLU A 36 -0.49 -10.69 5.40
N THR A 37 0.15 -11.01 6.53
CA THR A 37 1.57 -11.34 6.59
C THR A 37 1.90 -12.06 7.90
N ASP A 38 2.96 -12.88 7.87
CA ASP A 38 3.59 -13.45 9.07
C ASP A 38 4.64 -12.49 9.67
N LEU A 39 4.96 -11.40 8.97
CA LEU A 39 5.89 -10.39 9.45
C LEU A 39 5.22 -9.48 10.47
N LEU A 40 5.99 -9.07 11.48
CA LEU A 40 5.61 -7.97 12.37
C LEU A 40 6.33 -6.70 11.91
N PRO A 41 5.63 -5.74 11.28
CA PRO A 41 6.19 -4.44 10.92
C PRO A 41 6.31 -3.57 12.17
N ALA A 42 7.23 -2.60 12.14
CA ALA A 42 7.43 -1.66 13.24
C ALA A 42 6.99 -0.24 12.87
N ASN A 43 6.64 0.56 13.88
CA ASN A 43 6.40 1.99 13.70
C ASN A 43 7.67 2.69 13.21
N GLY A 44 7.52 3.56 12.21
CA GLY A 44 8.61 4.28 11.55
C GLY A 44 9.28 3.50 10.40
N GLU A 45 8.95 2.22 10.21
CA GLU A 45 9.52 1.40 9.14
C GLU A 45 9.09 1.89 7.76
N ALA A 46 10.03 1.91 6.82
CA ALA A 46 9.78 2.27 5.43
C ALA A 46 9.12 1.11 4.68
N VAL A 47 8.15 1.44 3.83
CA VAL A 47 7.42 0.48 3.00
C VAL A 47 7.25 1.02 1.59
N GLU A 48 7.46 0.17 0.60
CA GLU A 48 7.12 0.46 -0.79
C GLU A 48 5.75 -0.14 -1.11
N GLY A 49 4.89 0.62 -1.77
CA GLY A 49 3.62 0.15 -2.28
C GLY A 49 3.59 0.09 -3.79
N ARG A 50 2.98 -0.95 -4.35
CA ARG A 50 2.79 -1.18 -5.78
C ARG A 50 1.35 -1.55 -6.09
N LEU A 51 0.84 -1.07 -7.21
CA LEU A 51 -0.49 -1.40 -7.70
C LEU A 51 -0.63 -1.13 -9.20
N LYS A 52 -1.64 -1.74 -9.82
CA LYS A 52 -2.04 -1.45 -11.19
C LYS A 52 -3.29 -0.57 -11.20
N GLN A 53 -3.27 0.51 -11.98
CA GLN A 53 -4.43 1.38 -12.20
C GLN A 53 -4.67 1.51 -13.70
N GLY A 54 -5.59 0.69 -14.22
CA GLY A 54 -5.80 0.54 -15.66
C GLY A 54 -4.51 0.12 -16.37
N ASN A 55 -4.06 0.97 -17.30
CA ASN A 55 -2.87 0.74 -18.12
C ASN A 55 -1.56 1.19 -17.45
N TYR A 56 -1.59 1.57 -16.17
CA TYR A 56 -0.44 2.11 -15.46
C TYR A 56 0.02 1.19 -14.34
N ASN A 57 1.32 0.95 -14.29
CA ASN A 57 2.02 0.45 -13.11
C ASN A 57 2.31 1.64 -12.21
N CYS A 58 1.84 1.56 -10.97
CA CYS A 58 1.96 2.62 -9.98
C CYS A 58 2.82 2.16 -8.81
N SER A 59 3.64 3.07 -8.29
CA SER A 59 4.43 2.80 -7.09
C SER A 59 4.59 4.04 -6.21
N PHE A 60 4.77 3.80 -4.92
CA PHE A 60 5.01 4.85 -3.92
C PHE A 60 5.90 4.32 -2.80
N GLN A 61 6.53 5.23 -2.07
CA GLN A 61 7.26 4.93 -0.86
C GLN A 61 6.65 5.74 0.29
N THR A 62 6.52 5.11 1.44
CA THR A 62 6.01 5.74 2.65
C THR A 62 6.59 5.08 3.89
N LYS A 63 6.13 5.51 5.07
CA LYS A 63 6.47 4.96 6.37
C LYS A 63 5.22 4.52 7.12
N ILE A 64 5.36 3.49 7.93
CA ILE A 64 4.33 3.06 8.86
C ILE A 64 4.32 4.04 10.04
N GLN A 65 3.18 4.65 10.30
CA GLN A 65 2.95 5.53 11.45
C GLN A 65 2.46 4.74 12.66
N ASN A 66 1.62 3.74 12.44
CA ASN A 66 1.09 2.88 13.48
C ASN A 66 0.80 1.46 12.98
N VAL A 67 0.87 0.48 13.88
CA VAL A 67 0.53 -0.93 13.64
C VAL A 67 -0.45 -1.37 14.73
N GLU A 68 -1.59 -1.89 14.31
CA GLU A 68 -2.63 -2.43 15.19
C GLU A 68 -3.03 -3.83 14.76
N LEU A 69 -3.47 -4.68 15.69
CA LEU A 69 -4.05 -5.97 15.37
C LEU A 69 -5.57 -5.84 15.24
N GLY A 70 -6.10 -6.15 14.07
CA GLY A 70 -7.53 -6.18 13.82
C GLY A 70 -8.22 -7.32 14.58
N LEU A 71 -9.10 -6.98 15.51
CA LEU A 71 -9.77 -7.96 16.39
C LEU A 71 -10.68 -8.95 15.64
N ARG A 72 -11.22 -8.57 14.48
CA ARG A 72 -12.24 -9.37 13.76
C ARG A 72 -11.65 -10.48 12.90
N ASN A 73 -10.46 -10.27 12.33
CA ASN A 73 -9.88 -11.12 11.31
C ASN A 73 -8.39 -11.44 11.56
N LEU A 74 -7.86 -11.02 12.72
CA LEU A 74 -6.45 -11.17 13.11
C LEU A 74 -5.46 -10.63 12.06
N ARG A 75 -5.91 -9.71 11.20
CA ARG A 75 -5.06 -9.03 10.23
C ARG A 75 -4.43 -7.82 10.86
N LEU A 76 -3.20 -7.51 10.46
CA LEU A 76 -2.57 -6.26 10.88
C LEU A 76 -3.23 -5.09 10.14
N ILE A 77 -3.53 -4.03 10.88
CA ILE A 77 -3.96 -2.76 10.36
C ILE A 77 -2.76 -1.82 10.41
N LEU A 78 -2.36 -1.31 9.25
CA LEU A 78 -1.27 -0.36 9.15
C LEU A 78 -1.82 1.03 8.85
N ASP A 79 -1.43 1.99 9.67
CA ASP A 79 -1.57 3.41 9.35
C ASP A 79 -0.29 3.86 8.63
N LEU A 80 -0.40 4.18 7.34
CA LEU A 80 0.71 4.63 6.52
C LEU A 80 0.63 6.13 6.33
N ALA A 81 1.77 6.81 6.45
CA ALA A 81 1.84 8.23 6.10
C ALA A 81 1.42 8.43 4.64
N TYR A 82 0.82 9.58 4.31
CA TYR A 82 0.55 9.89 2.91
C TYR A 82 1.88 9.99 2.14
N PRO A 83 2.04 9.30 1.01
CA PRO A 83 3.29 9.32 0.27
C PRO A 83 3.54 10.71 -0.33
N ALA A 84 4.76 11.22 -0.16
CA ALA A 84 5.16 12.48 -0.79
C ALA A 84 5.18 12.37 -2.33
N THR A 85 5.48 11.17 -2.84
CA THR A 85 5.60 10.91 -4.28
C THR A 85 4.82 9.65 -4.65
N PHE A 86 3.98 9.76 -5.67
CA PHE A 86 3.28 8.65 -6.30
C PHE A 86 3.65 8.59 -7.78
N LYS A 87 4.38 7.54 -8.19
CA LYS A 87 4.87 7.37 -9.55
C LYS A 87 3.86 6.57 -10.37
N ARG A 88 3.65 6.98 -11.61
CA ARG A 88 2.82 6.29 -12.60
C ARG A 88 3.62 6.08 -13.87
N SER A 89 3.71 4.85 -14.33
CA SER A 89 4.36 4.50 -15.60
C SER A 89 3.41 3.67 -16.45
N LEU A 90 3.25 4.03 -17.72
CA LEU A 90 2.46 3.22 -18.65
C LEU A 90 3.05 1.81 -18.71
N ASP A 91 2.18 0.81 -18.63
CA ASP A 91 2.54 -0.61 -18.72
C ASP A 91 3.30 -0.82 -20.04
N PRO A 92 4.57 -1.27 -20.00
CA PRO A 92 5.40 -1.44 -21.19
C PRO A 92 4.78 -2.39 -22.21
N SER A 93 3.96 -3.36 -21.77
CA SER A 93 3.27 -4.31 -22.65
C SER A 93 2.26 -3.65 -23.60
N LEU A 94 1.78 -2.45 -23.27
CA LEU A 94 0.82 -1.69 -24.08
C LEU A 94 1.49 -0.72 -25.07
N ARG A 95 2.82 -0.60 -25.05
CA ARG A 95 3.56 0.23 -26.03
C ARG A 95 3.79 -0.47 -27.36
N THR A 96 3.54 -1.78 -27.44
CA THR A 96 3.79 -2.62 -28.63
C THR A 96 2.51 -3.17 -29.27
N GLY A 97 1.34 -2.60 -28.95
CA GLY A 97 0.05 -2.97 -29.52
C GLY A 97 -0.44 -1.99 -30.59
#